data_AF-A0A653XWV6-F1
#
_entry.id   AF-A0A653XWV6-F1
#
_cell.length_a   1.000
_cell.length_b   1.000
_cell.length_c   1.000
_cell.angle_alpha   90.00
_cell.angle_beta   90.00
_cell.angle_gamma   90.00
#
_symmetry.space_group_name_H-M   'P 1'
#
loop_
_entity.id
_entity.type
_entity.pdbx_description
1 polymer ?
#
loop_
_entity_poly.entity_id
_entity_poly.type
_entity_poly.pdbx_seq_one_letter_code
_entity_poly.pdbx_strand_id
1 'polypeptide(L)'
;MNAPRRIERKRRRGWRMPAGAVYVGRPSEWGNPFRITRSSDWHGLSGSWFLLDDQGTTYHPDEDTQRSARQKATDLYADWVAHPGDHGGDAPTRDRIRQELAGRDLVCWCPRREPCHADVLLDIANSNGPLTLRTGRDAELHFPRLPHGPPGEPV
;
A
#
# COMPACT_ATOMS: atom_id res chain seq x y z
N MET A 1 -19.30 -18.20 11.71
CA MET A 1 -18.52 -17.96 10.48
C MET A 1 -17.19 -17.34 10.89
N ASN A 2 -16.07 -17.74 10.27
CA ASN A 2 -14.77 -17.15 10.58
C ASN A 2 -14.68 -15.72 10.03
N ALA A 3 -13.98 -14.84 10.76
CA ALA A 3 -13.72 -13.49 10.29
C ALA A 3 -12.91 -13.50 8.97
N PRO A 4 -13.21 -12.58 8.03
CA PRO A 4 -12.45 -12.42 6.80
C PRO A 4 -10.96 -12.20 7.09
N ARG A 5 -10.10 -12.73 6.23
CA ARG A 5 -8.64 -12.70 6.44
C ARG A 5 -7.86 -12.43 5.18
N ARG A 6 -6.65 -11.91 5.37
CA ARG A 6 -5.64 -11.78 4.32
C ARG A 6 -5.01 -13.14 4.00
N ILE A 7 -4.85 -13.40 2.71
CA ILE A 7 -4.25 -14.61 2.15
C ILE A 7 -3.13 -14.21 1.19
N GLU A 8 -1.93 -14.75 1.44
CA GLU A 8 -0.83 -14.65 0.50
C GLU A 8 -1.07 -15.58 -0.69
N ARG A 9 -1.09 -15.01 -1.89
CA ARG A 9 -1.13 -15.71 -3.16
C ARG A 9 0.20 -16.42 -3.39
N LYS A 10 0.15 -17.69 -3.80
CA LYS A 10 1.35 -18.51 -4.05
C LYS A 10 1.39 -18.96 -5.51
N ARG A 11 2.57 -18.93 -6.13
CA ARG A 11 2.81 -19.44 -7.51
C ARG A 11 3.12 -20.94 -7.56
N ARG A 12 3.03 -21.64 -6.42
CA ARG A 12 3.30 -23.08 -6.36
C ARG A 12 2.24 -23.87 -7.16
N ARG A 13 2.69 -24.89 -7.90
CA ARG A 13 1.81 -25.82 -8.63
C ARG A 13 0.72 -26.36 -7.70
N GLY A 14 -0.52 -26.40 -8.19
CA GLY A 14 -1.68 -26.88 -7.44
C GLY A 14 -2.30 -25.86 -6.47
N TRP A 15 -1.70 -24.69 -6.25
CA TRP A 15 -2.38 -23.63 -5.51
C TRP A 15 -3.61 -23.13 -6.28
N ARG A 16 -4.71 -22.93 -5.55
CA ARG A 16 -5.96 -22.36 -6.03
C ARG A 16 -6.40 -21.28 -5.06
N MET A 17 -6.97 -20.22 -5.61
CA MET A 17 -7.60 -19.19 -4.80
C MET A 17 -8.81 -19.80 -4.08
N PRO A 18 -8.98 -19.60 -2.77
CA PRO A 18 -10.16 -20.07 -2.05
C PRO A 18 -11.45 -19.50 -2.66
N ALA A 19 -12.51 -20.29 -2.67
CA ALA A 19 -13.81 -19.85 -3.15
C ALA A 19 -14.29 -18.63 -2.34
N GLY A 20 -14.84 -17.62 -3.03
CA GLY A 20 -15.31 -16.37 -2.41
C GLY A 20 -14.22 -15.37 -2.03
N ALA A 21 -12.93 -15.70 -2.16
CA ALA A 21 -11.85 -14.76 -1.92
C ALA A 21 -11.66 -13.80 -3.11
N VAL A 22 -11.32 -12.55 -2.83
CA VAL A 22 -11.11 -11.50 -3.84
C VAL A 22 -9.61 -11.23 -4.01
N TYR A 23 -9.15 -11.17 -5.26
CA TYR A 23 -7.78 -10.77 -5.55
C TYR A 23 -7.66 -9.24 -5.54
N VAL A 24 -6.75 -8.72 -4.71
CA VAL A 24 -6.53 -7.27 -4.50
C VAL A 24 -5.10 -6.85 -4.87
N GLY A 25 -4.42 -7.60 -5.74
CA GLY A 25 -3.06 -7.25 -6.16
C GLY A 25 -3.02 -6.11 -7.19
N ARG A 26 -1.80 -5.71 -7.57
CA ARG A 26 -1.52 -4.57 -8.47
C ARG A 26 -2.36 -4.46 -9.75
N PRO A 27 -2.65 -5.53 -10.52
CA PRO A 27 -3.45 -5.38 -11.74
C PRO A 27 -4.96 -5.30 -11.47
N SER A 28 -5.39 -5.11 -10.21
CA SER A 28 -6.78 -4.88 -9.83
C SER A 28 -6.97 -3.44 -9.38
N GLU A 29 -8.21 -2.97 -9.37
CA GLU A 29 -8.61 -1.66 -8.82
C GLU A 29 -8.28 -1.48 -7.32
N TRP A 30 -8.06 -2.58 -6.60
CA TRP A 30 -7.67 -2.59 -5.18
C TRP A 30 -6.15 -2.63 -4.97
N GLY A 31 -5.38 -2.52 -6.06
CA GLY A 31 -3.93 -2.64 -6.04
C GLY A 31 -3.26 -1.41 -5.42
N ASN A 32 -2.18 -1.64 -4.67
CA ASN A 32 -1.38 -0.53 -4.16
C ASN A 32 -0.56 0.15 -5.29
N PRO A 33 -0.74 1.46 -5.56
CA PRO A 33 0.03 2.15 -6.60
C PRO A 33 1.50 2.38 -6.19
N PHE A 34 1.81 2.47 -4.89
CA PHE A 34 3.14 2.73 -4.34
C PHE A 34 4.06 1.50 -4.47
N ARG A 35 4.97 1.55 -5.45
CA ARG A 35 5.92 0.47 -5.78
C ARG A 35 7.17 0.52 -4.94
N ILE A 36 7.34 -0.47 -4.08
CA ILE A 36 8.63 -0.71 -3.41
C ILE A 36 9.67 -1.11 -4.45
N THR A 37 10.72 -0.31 -4.55
CA THR A 37 11.89 -0.50 -5.40
C THR A 37 13.15 -0.45 -4.54
N ARG A 38 14.23 -1.02 -5.06
CA ARG A 38 15.57 -0.91 -4.47
C ARG A 38 16.48 -0.31 -5.52
N SER A 39 17.24 0.72 -5.14
CA SER A 39 18.15 1.39 -6.08
C SER A 39 19.21 0.40 -6.54
N SER A 40 19.42 0.35 -7.86
CA SER A 40 20.57 -0.32 -8.45
C SER A 40 21.77 0.61 -8.40
N ASP A 41 22.96 0.04 -8.28
CA ASP A 41 24.23 0.78 -8.14
C ASP A 41 24.54 1.77 -9.29
N TRP A 42 23.82 1.68 -10.41
CA TRP A 42 23.96 2.56 -11.59
C TRP A 42 23.58 4.04 -11.36
N HIS A 43 22.88 4.40 -10.28
CA HIS A 43 22.47 5.79 -9.99
C HIS A 43 23.21 6.43 -8.80
N GLY A 44 24.28 5.83 -8.29
CA GLY A 44 25.06 6.39 -7.17
C GLY A 44 24.36 6.33 -5.80
N LEU A 45 23.12 5.85 -5.75
CA LEU A 45 22.41 5.41 -4.54
C LEU A 45 22.56 3.89 -4.48
N SER A 46 23.47 3.36 -3.67
CA SER A 46 23.69 1.91 -3.61
C SER A 46 22.65 1.24 -2.71
N GLY A 47 21.72 0.48 -3.29
CA GLY A 47 20.96 -0.53 -2.56
C GLY A 47 19.92 -0.04 -1.55
N SER A 48 19.59 1.25 -1.50
CA SER A 48 18.55 1.79 -0.62
C SER A 48 17.14 1.52 -1.14
N TRP A 49 16.22 1.28 -0.21
CA TRP A 49 14.79 1.08 -0.46
C TRP A 49 14.08 2.42 -0.68
N PHE A 50 13.18 2.46 -1.66
CA PHE A 50 12.31 3.60 -1.91
C PHE A 50 11.00 3.14 -2.54
N LEU A 51 10.01 4.03 -2.62
CA LEU A 51 8.73 3.79 -3.25
C LEU A 51 8.51 4.76 -4.40
N LEU A 52 7.88 4.29 -5.47
CA LEU A 52 7.44 5.11 -6.59
C LEU A 52 5.93 4.98 -6.76
N ASP A 53 5.22 6.10 -6.85
CA ASP A 53 3.85 6.08 -7.35
C ASP A 53 3.81 5.97 -8.89
N ASP A 54 2.63 6.18 -9.47
CA ASP A 54 2.41 6.18 -10.91
C ASP A 54 2.79 7.50 -11.59
N GLN A 55 2.78 8.61 -10.84
CA GLN A 55 3.24 9.93 -11.28
C GLN A 55 4.78 10.07 -11.25
N GLY A 56 5.47 9.09 -10.67
CA GLY A 56 6.93 9.08 -10.56
C GLY A 56 7.47 9.79 -9.32
N THR A 57 6.61 10.17 -8.37
CA THR A 57 7.04 10.69 -7.08
C THR A 57 7.76 9.61 -6.29
N THR A 58 8.89 9.98 -5.68
CA THR A 58 9.67 9.08 -4.84
C THR A 58 9.37 9.31 -3.36
N TYR A 59 9.20 8.21 -2.62
CA TYR A 59 9.04 8.22 -1.17
C TYR A 59 10.11 7.33 -0.54
N HIS A 60 10.57 7.69 0.65
CA HIS A 60 11.54 6.91 1.39
C HIS A 60 10.90 6.28 2.62
N PRO A 61 11.29 5.04 2.97
CA PRO A 61 10.93 4.46 4.26
C PRO A 61 11.62 5.21 5.39
N ASP A 62 11.06 5.12 6.59
CA ASP A 62 11.63 5.77 7.78
C ASP A 62 12.97 5.11 8.19
N GLU A 63 13.15 3.84 7.86
CA GLU A 63 14.40 3.08 8.01
C GLU A 63 14.73 2.40 6.68
N ASP A 64 16.02 2.28 6.32
CA ASP A 64 16.44 1.61 5.06
C ASP A 64 16.33 0.07 5.16
N THR A 65 15.11 -0.42 5.40
CA THR A 65 14.79 -1.84 5.51
C THR A 65 13.58 -2.17 4.63
N GLN A 66 13.55 -3.42 4.13
CA GLN A 66 12.43 -3.88 3.32
C GLN A 66 11.10 -3.84 4.08
N ARG A 67 11.13 -4.10 5.39
CA ARG A 67 9.94 -4.05 6.25
C ARG A 67 9.41 -2.63 6.39
N SER A 68 10.29 -1.66 6.63
CA SER A 68 9.90 -0.24 6.71
C SER A 68 9.36 0.26 5.36
N ALA A 69 9.94 -0.16 4.23
CA ALA A 69 9.38 0.13 2.91
C ALA A 69 7.97 -0.44 2.69
N ARG A 70 7.69 -1.65 3.21
CA ARG A 70 6.32 -2.20 3.20
C ARG A 70 5.36 -1.45 4.10
N GLN A 71 5.83 -1.02 5.28
CA GLN A 71 5.02 -0.21 6.19
C GLN A 71 4.67 1.12 5.51
N LYS A 72 5.66 1.84 4.98
CA LYS A 72 5.46 3.08 4.24
C LYS A 72 4.50 2.93 3.07
N ALA A 73 4.60 1.84 2.30
CA ALA A 73 3.66 1.56 1.20
C ALA A 73 2.23 1.35 1.69
N THR A 74 2.08 0.75 2.88
CA THR A 74 0.77 0.49 3.49
C THR A 74 0.16 1.78 4.03
N ASP A 75 0.97 2.63 4.65
CA ASP A 75 0.54 3.92 5.19
C ASP A 75 0.15 4.88 4.07
N LEU A 76 0.97 4.99 3.02
CA LEU A 76 0.64 5.77 1.82
C LEU A 76 -0.65 5.25 1.15
N TYR A 77 -0.88 3.93 1.14
CA TYR A 77 -2.13 3.38 0.62
C TYR A 77 -3.34 3.78 1.47
N ALA A 78 -3.20 3.74 2.80
CA ALA A 78 -4.26 4.18 3.71
C ALA A 78 -4.57 5.67 3.53
N ASP A 79 -3.53 6.49 3.37
CA ASP A 79 -3.63 7.92 3.10
C ASP A 79 -4.33 8.19 1.77
N TRP A 80 -3.91 7.52 0.69
CA TRP A 80 -4.52 7.61 -0.63
C TRP A 80 -6.01 7.26 -0.65
N VAL A 81 -6.42 6.23 0.09
CA VAL A 81 -7.85 5.86 0.21
C VAL A 81 -8.63 6.86 1.09
N ALA A 82 -7.98 7.52 2.04
CA ALA A 82 -8.59 8.55 2.87
C ALA A 82 -8.67 9.91 2.14
N HIS A 83 -7.69 10.19 1.29
CA HIS A 83 -7.42 11.49 0.65
C HIS A 83 -7.05 11.30 -0.83
N PRO A 84 -8.00 10.87 -1.70
CA PRO A 84 -7.72 10.54 -3.10
C PRO A 84 -7.12 11.68 -3.95
N GLY A 85 -7.20 12.93 -3.49
CA GLY A 85 -6.62 14.08 -4.18
C GLY A 85 -5.10 14.24 -4.02
N ASP A 86 -4.48 13.60 -3.01
CA ASP A 86 -3.12 13.95 -2.59
C ASP A 86 -2.01 13.15 -3.30
N HIS A 87 -2.34 12.00 -3.91
CA HIS A 87 -1.37 11.14 -4.61
C HIS A 87 -1.72 10.87 -6.08
N GLY A 88 -2.72 11.57 -6.63
CA GLY A 88 -3.21 11.31 -7.99
C GLY A 88 -3.91 9.96 -8.16
N GLY A 89 -4.35 9.69 -9.39
CA GLY A 89 -5.03 8.43 -9.76
C GLY A 89 -6.45 8.27 -9.19
N ASP A 90 -7.08 7.14 -9.53
CA ASP A 90 -8.46 6.83 -9.13
C ASP A 90 -8.48 5.91 -7.89
N ALA A 91 -8.34 6.47 -6.70
CA ALA A 91 -8.41 5.67 -5.46
C ALA A 91 -9.78 5.01 -5.28
N PRO A 92 -9.84 3.75 -4.83
CA PRO A 92 -11.11 3.12 -4.51
C PRO A 92 -11.77 3.84 -3.33
N THR A 93 -13.05 4.23 -3.49
CA THR A 93 -13.78 4.88 -2.40
C THR A 93 -14.06 3.89 -1.27
N ARG A 94 -14.13 4.41 -0.03
CA ARG A 94 -14.46 3.59 1.15
C ARG A 94 -15.79 2.85 1.00
N ASP A 95 -16.77 3.45 0.34
CA ASP A 95 -18.07 2.83 0.11
C ASP A 95 -17.99 1.67 -0.89
N ARG A 96 -17.21 1.80 -1.97
CA ARG A 96 -16.95 0.67 -2.88
C ARG A 96 -16.21 -0.46 -2.18
N ILE A 97 -15.21 -0.13 -1.36
CA ILE A 97 -14.48 -1.13 -0.56
C ILE A 97 -15.46 -1.91 0.33
N ARG A 98 -16.37 -1.23 1.05
CA ARG A 98 -17.37 -1.89 1.90
C ARG A 98 -18.37 -2.73 1.09
N GLN A 99 -18.89 -2.19 0.00
CA GLN A 99 -19.89 -2.89 -0.82
C GLN A 99 -19.33 -4.16 -1.46
N GLU A 100 -18.09 -4.12 -1.92
CA GLU A 100 -17.53 -5.20 -2.75
C GLU A 100 -16.68 -6.20 -1.94
N LEU A 101 -16.08 -5.78 -0.83
CA LEU A 101 -15.12 -6.59 -0.06
C LEU A 101 -15.61 -7.04 1.31
N ALA A 102 -16.73 -6.50 1.83
CA ALA A 102 -17.25 -6.90 3.14
C ALA A 102 -17.50 -8.41 3.22
N GLY A 103 -17.03 -9.03 4.30
CA GLY A 103 -17.19 -10.48 4.51
C GLY A 103 -16.31 -11.37 3.63
N ARG A 104 -15.39 -10.82 2.81
CA ARG A 104 -14.57 -11.60 1.87
C ARG A 104 -13.11 -11.70 2.28
N ASP A 105 -12.53 -12.89 2.12
CA ASP A 105 -11.08 -13.09 2.23
C ASP A 105 -10.36 -12.32 1.12
N LEU A 106 -9.27 -11.63 1.44
CA LEU A 106 -8.51 -10.83 0.47
C LEU A 106 -7.18 -11.49 0.12
N VAL A 107 -6.88 -11.57 -1.17
CA VAL A 107 -5.71 -12.27 -1.72
C VAL A 107 -4.75 -11.28 -2.38
N CYS A 108 -3.51 -11.24 -1.92
CA CYS A 108 -2.45 -10.41 -2.51
C CYS A 108 -1.13 -11.19 -2.59
N TRP A 109 -0.11 -10.65 -3.26
CA TRP A 109 1.21 -11.29 -3.33
C TRP A 109 2.10 -11.05 -2.10
N CYS A 110 1.71 -10.14 -1.20
CA CYS A 110 2.53 -9.77 -0.06
C CYS A 110 2.66 -10.92 0.95
N PRO A 111 3.85 -11.13 1.55
CA PRO A 111 4.04 -12.14 2.59
C PRO A 111 3.08 -11.93 3.77
N ARG A 112 2.53 -13.03 4.34
CA ARG A 112 1.49 -12.96 5.39
C ARG A 112 1.88 -12.23 6.68
N ARG A 113 3.16 -12.09 7.01
CA ARG A 113 3.65 -11.50 8.27
C ARG A 113 4.26 -10.11 8.09
N GLU A 114 4.14 -9.56 6.90
CA GLU A 114 4.65 -8.24 6.54
C GLU A 114 3.49 -7.25 6.40
N PRO A 115 3.72 -5.93 6.59
CA PRO A 115 2.72 -4.90 6.30
C PRO A 115 2.17 -5.02 4.88
N CYS A 116 0.86 -4.80 4.73
CA CYS A 116 0.19 -4.98 3.47
C CYS A 116 -1.07 -4.10 3.35
N HIS A 117 -1.29 -3.55 2.16
CA HIS A 117 -2.49 -2.78 1.83
C HIS A 117 -3.80 -3.57 1.95
N ALA A 118 -3.76 -4.90 1.80
CA ALA A 118 -4.94 -5.75 2.01
C ALA A 118 -5.41 -5.75 3.46
N ASP A 119 -4.54 -5.44 4.44
CA ASP A 119 -4.95 -5.26 5.83
C ASP A 119 -5.77 -3.96 6.00
N VAL A 120 -5.41 -2.88 5.28
CA VAL A 120 -6.19 -1.63 5.23
C VAL A 120 -7.57 -1.87 4.61
N LEU A 121 -7.62 -2.61 3.49
CA LEU A 121 -8.89 -2.96 2.83
C LEU A 121 -9.78 -3.82 3.73
N LEU A 122 -9.23 -4.80 4.44
CA LEU A 122 -9.98 -5.62 5.39
C LEU A 122 -10.56 -4.78 6.53
N ASP A 123 -9.80 -3.83 7.06
CA ASP A 123 -10.29 -2.93 8.09
C ASP A 123 -11.44 -2.05 7.57
N ILE A 124 -11.25 -1.33 6.46
CA ILE A 124 -12.30 -0.49 5.87
C ILE A 124 -13.58 -1.30 5.55
N ALA A 125 -13.42 -2.50 4.99
CA ALA A 125 -14.54 -3.31 4.52
C ALA A 125 -15.37 -3.91 5.67
N ASN A 126 -14.76 -4.13 6.84
CA ASN A 126 -15.41 -4.84 7.95
C ASN A 126 -15.60 -3.98 9.22
N SER A 127 -15.01 -2.78 9.28
CA SER A 127 -15.19 -1.82 10.36
C SER A 127 -16.30 -0.80 10.02
N ASN A 128 -17.31 -0.70 10.87
CA ASN A 128 -18.39 0.30 10.80
C ASN A 128 -17.97 1.69 11.36
N GLY A 129 -16.68 1.92 11.65
CA GLY A 129 -16.17 3.13 12.30
C GLY A 129 -14.99 3.77 11.55
N PRO A 130 -14.55 4.99 11.95
CA PRO A 130 -13.41 5.66 11.35
C PRO A 130 -12.13 4.82 11.51
N LEU A 131 -11.28 4.84 10.48
CA LEU A 131 -10.01 4.09 10.47
C LEU A 131 -9.17 4.48 11.68
N THR A 132 -9.04 3.59 12.66
CA THR A 132 -7.99 3.72 13.65
C THR A 132 -6.75 3.14 13.01
N LEU A 133 -5.96 4.03 12.38
CA LEU A 133 -4.56 3.73 12.13
C LEU A 133 -4.02 3.17 13.46
N ARG A 134 -3.60 1.91 13.48
CA ARG A 134 -2.85 1.38 14.63
C ARG A 134 -1.47 2.01 14.55
N THR A 135 -1.39 3.28 14.95
CA THR A 135 -0.16 4.04 15.05
C THR A 135 0.69 3.32 16.08
N GLY A 136 1.65 2.54 15.59
CA GLY A 136 2.73 2.03 16.40
C GLY A 136 3.61 3.20 16.78
N ARG A 137 3.30 3.81 17.92
CA ARG A 137 4.06 4.81 18.69
C ARG A 137 3.86 6.26 18.30
N ASP A 138 3.57 7.02 19.35
CA ASP A 138 3.64 8.46 19.45
C ASP A 138 5.04 8.93 19.03
N ALA A 139 5.10 9.57 17.87
CA ALA A 139 6.17 10.47 17.51
C ALA A 139 5.57 11.44 16.49
N GLU A 140 5.13 12.60 16.98
CA GLU A 140 5.11 13.80 16.16
C GLU A 140 6.51 14.00 15.57
N LEU A 141 6.69 13.55 14.34
CA LEU A 141 7.74 14.05 13.47
C LEU A 141 7.06 14.85 12.38
N HIS A 142 7.04 16.15 12.61
CA HIS A 142 6.76 17.17 11.63
C HIS A 142 7.71 16.97 10.44
N PHE A 143 7.24 16.30 9.39
CA PHE A 143 7.93 16.27 8.11
C PHE A 143 7.64 17.60 7.41
N PRO A 144 8.63 18.48 7.18
CA PRO A 144 8.40 19.65 6.35
C PRO A 144 8.01 19.16 4.96
N ARG A 145 6.88 19.66 4.47
CA ARG A 145 6.43 19.50 3.09
C ARG A 145 7.58 19.93 2.18
N LEU A 146 8.28 18.96 1.58
CA LEU A 146 9.33 19.28 0.60
C LEU A 146 8.65 20.02 -0.56
N PRO A 147 9.13 21.22 -0.94
CA PRO A 147 8.54 21.93 -2.06
C PRO A 147 8.77 21.10 -3.32
N HIS A 148 7.69 20.82 -4.05
CA HIS A 148 7.77 20.35 -5.42
C HIS A 148 8.49 21.46 -6.23
N GLY A 149 9.78 21.26 -6.50
CA GLY A 149 10.52 22.12 -7.42
C GLY A 149 9.96 21.93 -8.84
N PRO A 150 9.81 23.01 -9.64
CA PRO A 150 9.39 22.87 -11.02
C PRO A 150 10.44 22.10 -11.84
N PRO A 151 10.03 21.32 -12.85
CA PRO A 151 10.96 20.59 -13.71
C PRO A 151 11.85 21.60 -14.46
N GLY A 152 13.16 21.35 -14.44
CA GLY A 152 14.16 22.24 -15.03
C GLY A 152 14.06 22.35 -16.55
N GLU A 153 14.32 23.55 -17.06
CA GLU A 153 14.65 23.77 -18.48
C GLU A 153 16.18 23.69 -18.66
N PRO A 154 16.67 23.07 -19.75
CA PRO A 154 18.09 23.07 -20.06
C PRO A 154 18.49 24.36 -20.79
N VAL A 155 19.61 24.95 -20.37
CA VAL A 155 20.46 25.83 -21.20
C VAL A 155 21.92 25.53 -20.91
#